data_AF-A0A5B9Y422-F1
#
_entry.id   AF-A0A5B9Y422-F1
#
_cell.length_a   1.000
_cell.length_b   1.000
_cell.length_c   1.000
_cell.angle_alpha   90.00
_cell.angle_beta   90.00
_cell.angle_gamma   90.00
#
_symmetry.space_group_name_H-M   'P 1'
#
loop_
_entity.id
_entity.type
_entity.pdbx_description
1 polymer ?
#
loop_
_entity_poly.entity_id
_entity_poly.type
_entity_poly.pdbx_seq_one_letter_code
_entity_poly.pdbx_strand_id
1 'polypeptide(L)'
;MCCGCDASLLENCNCSLYEEKCEKPVCCWCCVYQRWIKFESEGKIYSTLIADIELVSSKEKHLKVAKKFVKDQLKDIEHINAEFSKYKSKRYIQMVDGDNDLDTLVNEIENDLGQKIRCQLNEWEVYIEMCNVFLDFQDAFVSKLSYLNMFEMSEGIFTTLFEMAQLFSKVLKTEQNMSFIATTKEKFVDLEGVLTKFQENLNHKISTL
;
A
#
# COMPACT_ATOMS: atom_id res chain seq x y z
N MET A 1 -13.72 -1.75 -22.22
CA MET A 1 -13.16 -1.87 -20.84
C MET A 1 -11.81 -2.55 -20.89
N CYS A 2 -10.86 -1.99 -20.15
CA CYS A 2 -9.50 -1.79 -20.61
C CYS A 2 -8.48 -2.78 -20.01
N CYS A 3 -8.82 -3.53 -18.95
CA CYS A 3 -7.76 -4.01 -18.04
C CYS A 3 -7.69 -5.53 -17.77
N GLY A 4 -8.66 -6.34 -18.21
CA GLY A 4 -8.70 -7.77 -17.80
C GLY A 4 -8.73 -8.00 -16.28
N CYS A 5 -8.94 -6.93 -15.52
CA CYS A 5 -8.99 -6.93 -14.07
C CYS A 5 -10.28 -7.57 -13.56
N ASP A 6 -10.26 -7.95 -12.27
CA ASP A 6 -11.47 -8.40 -11.59
C ASP A 6 -12.57 -7.33 -11.69
N ALA A 7 -13.80 -7.75 -11.99
CA ALA A 7 -14.90 -6.84 -12.26
C ALA A 7 -15.17 -5.86 -11.09
N SER A 8 -15.01 -6.33 -9.85
CA SER A 8 -15.15 -5.50 -8.64
C SER A 8 -14.09 -4.39 -8.54
N LEU A 9 -12.88 -4.61 -9.05
CA LEU A 9 -11.81 -3.62 -9.11
C LEU A 9 -11.95 -2.69 -10.31
N LEU A 10 -12.70 -3.10 -11.33
CA LEU A 10 -12.91 -2.28 -12.51
C LEU A 10 -14.02 -1.24 -12.27
N GLU A 11 -15.07 -1.60 -11.54
CA GLU A 11 -16.17 -0.69 -11.19
C GLU A 11 -15.72 0.55 -10.41
N ASN A 12 -14.62 0.45 -9.66
CA ASN A 12 -14.10 1.51 -8.79
C ASN A 12 -12.78 2.10 -9.30
N CYS A 13 -12.44 1.91 -10.58
CA CYS A 13 -11.15 2.32 -11.11
C CYS A 13 -11.21 3.59 -11.95
N ASN A 14 -10.14 4.40 -11.94
CA ASN A 14 -9.99 5.54 -12.82
C ASN A 14 -9.98 5.18 -14.32
N CYS A 15 -9.81 3.91 -14.70
CA CYS A 15 -10.03 3.48 -16.10
C CYS A 15 -11.49 3.59 -16.56
N SER A 16 -12.45 3.87 -15.66
CA SER A 16 -13.81 4.23 -16.05
C SER A 16 -13.87 5.56 -16.81
N LEU A 17 -12.86 6.42 -16.67
CA LEU A 17 -12.77 7.72 -17.36
C LEU A 17 -12.09 7.63 -18.73
N TYR A 18 -11.20 6.66 -18.90
CA TYR A 18 -10.31 6.60 -20.06
C TYR A 18 -10.83 5.57 -21.06
N GLU A 19 -11.29 6.02 -22.23
CA GLU A 19 -11.83 5.17 -23.30
C GLU A 19 -10.77 4.28 -23.97
N GLU A 20 -9.48 4.60 -23.81
CA GLU A 20 -8.39 3.87 -24.46
C GLU A 20 -8.13 2.51 -23.83
N LYS A 21 -7.85 1.51 -24.68
CA LYS A 21 -7.35 0.19 -24.26
C LYS A 21 -5.99 0.34 -23.56
N CYS A 22 -5.77 -0.48 -22.52
CA CYS A 22 -4.53 -0.49 -21.76
C CYS A 22 -3.44 -1.06 -22.67
N GLU A 23 -2.63 -0.21 -23.29
CA GLU A 23 -1.51 -0.68 -24.11
C GLU A 23 -0.26 -1.01 -23.28
N LYS A 24 -0.25 -0.58 -22.00
CA LYS A 24 0.86 -0.78 -21.06
C LYS A 24 0.47 -1.78 -19.96
N PRO A 25 1.43 -2.48 -19.35
CA PRO A 25 1.16 -3.34 -18.18
C PRO A 25 0.51 -2.58 -17.01
N VAL A 26 0.76 -1.26 -16.96
CA VAL A 26 0.28 -0.35 -15.92
C VAL A 26 -0.35 0.88 -16.57
N CYS A 27 -1.68 0.95 -16.57
CA CYS A 27 -2.41 2.11 -17.09
C CYS A 27 -3.39 2.72 -16.08
N CYS A 28 -3.91 1.91 -15.15
CA CYS A 28 -4.95 2.30 -14.17
C CYS A 28 -4.57 1.82 -12.77
N TRP A 29 -5.27 2.36 -11.77
CA TRP A 29 -5.19 1.87 -10.39
C TRP A 29 -5.51 0.38 -10.28
N CYS A 30 -6.53 -0.09 -11.01
CA CYS A 30 -6.94 -1.50 -11.03
C CYS A 30 -5.81 -2.47 -11.41
N CYS A 31 -4.97 -2.10 -12.39
CA CYS A 31 -3.85 -2.92 -12.85
C CYS A 31 -2.74 -2.99 -11.80
N VAL A 32 -2.43 -1.86 -11.14
CA VAL A 32 -1.41 -1.82 -10.08
C VAL A 32 -1.91 -2.58 -8.85
N TYR A 33 -3.10 -2.23 -8.38
CA TYR A 33 -3.63 -2.76 -7.14
C TYR A 33 -3.92 -4.26 -7.22
N GLN A 34 -4.44 -4.77 -8.35
CA GLN A 34 -4.65 -6.21 -8.51
C GLN A 34 -3.34 -7.00 -8.51
N ARG A 35 -2.29 -6.48 -9.16
CA ARG A 35 -0.96 -7.12 -9.13
C ARG A 35 -0.38 -7.11 -7.72
N TRP A 36 -0.54 -6.00 -7.00
CA TRP A 36 -0.16 -5.90 -5.59
C TRP A 36 -0.88 -6.91 -4.71
N ILE A 37 -2.21 -6.99 -4.78
CA ILE A 37 -3.00 -7.97 -4.00
C ILE A 37 -2.58 -9.39 -4.34
N LYS A 38 -2.35 -9.69 -5.62
CA LYS A 38 -1.91 -11.02 -6.04
C LYS A 38 -0.54 -11.36 -5.45
N PHE A 39 0.41 -10.43 -5.54
CA PHE A 39 1.74 -10.58 -4.95
C PHE A 39 1.68 -10.82 -3.44
N GLU A 40 0.91 -9.99 -2.72
CA GLU A 40 0.72 -10.11 -1.27
C GLU A 40 0.09 -11.46 -0.88
N SER A 41 -0.98 -11.85 -1.57
CA SER A 41 -1.76 -13.06 -1.24
C SER A 41 -1.04 -14.36 -1.60
N GLU A 42 -0.29 -14.39 -2.70
CA GLU A 42 0.54 -15.55 -3.09
C GLU A 42 1.67 -15.78 -2.07
N GLY A 43 2.31 -14.71 -1.62
CA GLY A 43 3.34 -14.77 -0.58
C GLY A 43 2.81 -14.86 0.84
N LYS A 44 1.51 -14.58 1.07
CA LYS A 44 0.89 -14.41 2.40
C LYS A 44 1.65 -13.44 3.31
N ILE A 45 2.31 -12.46 2.69
CA ILE A 45 3.43 -11.71 3.27
C ILE A 45 3.02 -11.04 4.59
N TYR A 46 1.91 -10.30 4.57
CA TYR A 46 1.45 -9.60 5.78
C TYR A 46 0.96 -10.56 6.85
N SER A 47 0.17 -11.56 6.47
CA SER A 47 -0.36 -12.52 7.44
C SER A 47 0.73 -13.32 8.13
N THR A 48 1.78 -13.72 7.40
CA THR A 48 2.93 -14.44 7.96
C THR A 48 3.80 -13.53 8.81
N LEU A 49 4.06 -12.30 8.35
CA LEU A 49 4.79 -11.31 9.15
C LEU A 49 4.07 -11.04 10.47
N ILE A 50 2.77 -10.75 10.47
CA ILE A 50 1.99 -10.51 11.69
C ILE A 50 2.04 -11.73 12.61
N ALA A 51 1.86 -12.94 12.07
CA ALA A 51 1.91 -14.16 12.87
C ALA A 51 3.29 -14.39 13.52
N ASP A 52 4.38 -14.17 12.79
CA ASP A 52 5.74 -14.26 13.30
C ASP A 52 5.96 -13.21 14.40
N ILE A 53 5.53 -11.98 14.14
CA ILE A 53 5.60 -10.85 15.07
C ILE A 53 4.88 -11.14 16.39
N GLU A 54 3.68 -11.72 16.32
CA GLU A 54 2.90 -12.12 17.48
C GLU A 54 3.53 -13.30 18.22
N LEU A 55 4.06 -14.28 17.50
CA LEU A 55 4.73 -15.45 18.06
C LEU A 55 5.92 -15.03 18.91
N VAL A 56 6.80 -14.18 18.38
CA VAL A 56 7.95 -13.63 19.11
C VAL A 56 7.50 -12.87 20.35
N SER A 57 6.51 -12.01 20.20
CA SER A 57 5.94 -11.21 21.28
C SER A 57 5.25 -12.04 22.38
N SER A 58 4.86 -13.28 22.08
CA SER A 58 4.18 -14.18 23.02
C SER A 58 5.12 -14.96 23.93
N LYS A 59 6.35 -15.23 23.47
CA LYS A 59 7.32 -16.08 24.20
C LYS A 59 8.09 -15.32 25.26
N GLU A 60 8.34 -14.04 25.04
CA GLU A 60 9.27 -13.26 25.86
C GLU A 60 8.60 -12.17 26.68
N LYS A 61 8.54 -12.36 28.01
CA LYS A 61 7.92 -11.40 28.95
C LYS A 61 8.60 -10.02 28.94
N HIS A 62 9.85 -9.94 28.50
CA HIS A 62 10.60 -8.67 28.41
C HIS A 62 10.21 -7.86 27.16
N LEU A 63 9.57 -8.48 26.16
CA LEU A 63 9.10 -7.82 24.92
C LEU A 63 7.69 -7.21 25.06
N LYS A 64 7.22 -6.93 26.28
CA LYS A 64 5.89 -6.33 26.51
C LYS A 64 5.68 -4.99 25.78
N VAL A 65 6.74 -4.17 25.70
CA VAL A 65 6.69 -2.87 25.01
C VAL A 65 6.48 -3.08 23.51
N ALA A 66 7.26 -3.97 22.90
CA ALA A 66 7.08 -4.37 21.51
C ALA A 66 5.69 -4.92 21.22
N LYS A 67 5.15 -5.77 22.10
CA LYS A 67 3.79 -6.30 21.97
C LYS A 67 2.73 -5.19 21.97
N LYS A 68 2.91 -4.15 22.79
CA LYS A 68 2.00 -3.00 22.80
C LYS A 68 2.12 -2.21 21.50
N PHE A 69 3.36 -1.93 21.07
CA PHE A 69 3.63 -1.24 19.81
C PHE A 69 2.96 -1.94 18.62
N VAL A 70 3.18 -3.24 18.46
CA VAL A 70 2.56 -4.04 17.38
C VAL A 70 1.03 -3.94 17.40
N LYS A 71 0.42 -4.02 18.59
CA LYS A 71 -1.04 -3.90 18.72
C LYS A 71 -1.56 -2.52 18.31
N ASP A 72 -0.81 -1.47 18.59
CA ASP A 72 -1.19 -0.12 18.21
C ASP A 72 -1.05 0.04 16.69
N GLN A 73 0.02 -0.46 16.08
CA GLN A 73 0.21 -0.50 14.61
C GLN A 73 -0.88 -1.30 13.87
N LEU A 74 -1.33 -2.43 14.43
CA LEU A 74 -2.43 -3.21 13.86
C LEU A 74 -3.76 -2.42 13.85
N LYS A 75 -4.01 -1.58 14.87
CA LYS A 75 -5.18 -0.70 14.87
C LYS A 75 -5.06 0.41 13.83
N ASP A 76 -3.85 0.91 13.59
CA ASP A 76 -3.61 1.89 12.55
C ASP A 76 -3.90 1.29 11.16
N ILE A 77 -3.49 0.03 10.92
CA ILE A 77 -3.87 -0.73 9.72
C ILE A 77 -5.40 -0.90 9.61
N GLU A 78 -6.08 -1.25 10.70
CA GLU A 78 -7.56 -1.36 10.71
C GLU A 78 -8.22 -0.02 10.33
N HIS A 79 -7.72 1.09 10.87
CA HIS A 79 -8.22 2.42 10.56
C HIS A 79 -8.01 2.78 9.07
N ILE A 80 -6.80 2.55 8.56
CA ILE A 80 -6.45 2.76 7.15
C ILE A 80 -7.36 1.92 6.25
N ASN A 81 -7.58 0.65 6.59
CA ASN A 81 -8.45 -0.24 5.82
C ASN A 81 -9.92 0.19 5.82
N ALA A 82 -10.42 0.69 6.95
CA ALA A 82 -11.76 1.25 7.05
C ALA A 82 -11.91 2.50 6.17
N GLU A 83 -10.90 3.37 6.13
CA GLU A 83 -10.87 4.54 5.24
C GLU A 83 -10.80 4.11 3.76
N PHE A 84 -9.87 3.21 3.42
CA PHE A 84 -9.67 2.72 2.06
C PHE A 84 -10.94 2.04 1.50
N SER A 85 -11.69 1.35 2.36
CA SER A 85 -12.95 0.68 1.97
C SER A 85 -14.02 1.66 1.48
N LYS A 86 -14.02 2.92 1.94
CA LYS A 86 -14.95 3.96 1.45
C LYS A 86 -14.72 4.27 -0.03
N TYR A 87 -13.46 4.22 -0.47
CA TYR A 87 -13.08 4.50 -1.84
C TYR A 87 -13.21 3.27 -2.75
N LYS A 88 -13.00 2.07 -2.19
CA LYS A 88 -13.15 0.80 -2.92
C LYS A 88 -14.62 0.43 -3.19
N SER A 89 -15.57 0.97 -2.43
CA SER A 89 -16.99 0.65 -2.59
C SER A 89 -17.71 1.49 -3.63
N LYS A 90 -17.12 2.60 -4.10
CA LYS A 90 -17.71 3.46 -5.14
C LYS A 90 -17.73 2.77 -6.50
N ARG A 91 -18.82 2.95 -7.25
CA ARG A 91 -19.04 2.33 -8.56
C ARG A 91 -19.11 3.38 -9.64
N TYR A 92 -17.96 3.83 -10.12
CA TYR A 92 -17.85 4.93 -11.07
C TYR A 92 -18.57 4.68 -12.38
N ILE A 93 -18.56 3.44 -12.90
CA ILE A 93 -19.28 3.11 -14.14
C ILE A 93 -20.77 3.45 -14.02
N GLN A 94 -21.40 3.12 -12.89
CA GLN A 94 -22.81 3.44 -12.64
C GLN A 94 -23.05 4.95 -12.48
N MET A 95 -22.03 5.69 -12.03
CA MET A 95 -22.09 7.15 -11.90
C MET A 95 -21.93 7.84 -13.26
N VAL A 96 -21.09 7.30 -14.16
CA VAL A 96 -20.90 7.80 -15.53
C VAL A 96 -22.17 7.62 -16.37
N ASP A 97 -22.86 6.48 -16.20
CA ASP A 97 -24.10 6.18 -16.94
C ASP A 97 -25.34 6.96 -16.43
N GLY A 98 -25.19 7.76 -15.37
CA GLY A 98 -26.28 8.55 -14.78
C GLY A 98 -26.32 10.02 -15.24
N ASP A 99 -27.22 10.81 -14.66
CA ASP A 99 -27.38 12.25 -14.94
C ASP A 99 -26.30 13.14 -14.26
N ASN A 100 -25.13 12.58 -13.93
CA ASN A 100 -24.08 13.31 -13.25
C ASN A 100 -23.34 14.25 -14.21
N ASP A 101 -22.94 15.42 -13.70
CA ASP A 101 -22.02 16.31 -14.41
C ASP A 101 -20.65 15.63 -14.57
N LEU A 102 -20.23 15.44 -15.82
CA LEU A 102 -19.01 14.68 -16.16
C LEU A 102 -17.74 15.33 -15.58
N ASP A 103 -17.65 16.66 -15.59
CA ASP A 103 -16.49 17.38 -15.05
C ASP A 103 -16.39 17.18 -13.54
N THR A 104 -17.51 17.23 -12.83
CA THR A 104 -17.58 16.93 -11.39
C THR A 104 -17.16 15.49 -11.11
N LEU A 105 -17.65 14.53 -11.91
CA LEU A 105 -17.36 13.12 -11.73
C LEU A 105 -15.88 12.78 -12.00
N VAL A 106 -15.28 13.37 -13.03
CA VAL A 106 -13.84 13.24 -13.33
C VAL A 106 -13.01 13.72 -12.14
N ASN A 107 -13.33 14.89 -11.60
CA ASN A 107 -12.62 15.43 -10.44
C ASN A 107 -12.77 14.53 -9.20
N GLU A 108 -13.95 13.94 -8.98
CA GLU A 108 -14.17 13.00 -7.88
C GLU A 108 -13.32 11.74 -8.04
N ILE A 109 -13.30 11.13 -9.22
CA ILE A 109 -12.55 9.90 -9.51
C ILE A 109 -11.05 10.12 -9.35
N GLU A 110 -10.52 11.23 -9.85
CA GLU A 110 -9.10 11.57 -9.73
C GLU A 110 -8.70 11.88 -8.27
N ASN A 111 -9.57 12.56 -7.51
CA ASN A 111 -9.33 12.76 -6.08
C ASN A 111 -9.34 11.44 -5.31
N ASP A 112 -10.30 10.56 -5.59
CA ASP A 112 -10.37 9.24 -4.99
C ASP A 112 -9.17 8.36 -5.37
N LEU A 113 -8.66 8.45 -6.61
CA LEU A 113 -7.41 7.80 -7.01
C LEU A 113 -6.27 8.20 -6.09
N GLY A 114 -6.12 9.51 -5.86
CA GLY A 114 -5.14 10.03 -4.92
C GLY A 114 -5.31 9.47 -3.52
N GLN A 115 -6.55 9.42 -3.01
CA GLN A 115 -6.83 8.90 -1.66
C GLN A 115 -6.53 7.41 -1.54
N LYS A 116 -6.89 6.60 -2.55
CA LYS A 116 -6.57 5.16 -2.59
C LYS A 116 -5.07 4.93 -2.52
N ILE A 117 -4.30 5.70 -3.29
CA ILE A 117 -2.83 5.66 -3.26
C ILE A 117 -2.33 6.04 -1.87
N ARG A 118 -2.81 7.14 -1.29
CA ARG A 118 -2.39 7.58 0.04
C ARG A 118 -2.68 6.55 1.13
N CYS A 119 -3.85 5.92 1.11
CA CYS A 119 -4.17 4.81 2.01
C CYS A 119 -3.14 3.68 1.88
N GLN A 120 -2.79 3.29 0.64
CA GLN A 120 -1.79 2.24 0.43
C GLN A 120 -0.41 2.62 0.93
N LEU A 121 0.04 3.87 0.71
CA LEU A 121 1.32 4.36 1.22
C LEU A 121 1.38 4.34 2.75
N ASN A 122 0.31 4.77 3.42
CA ASN A 122 0.22 4.73 4.88
C ASN A 122 0.27 3.29 5.40
N GLU A 123 -0.42 2.36 4.73
CA GLU A 123 -0.41 0.96 5.11
C GLU A 123 1.02 0.37 5.02
N TRP A 124 1.73 0.65 3.92
CA TRP A 124 3.12 0.23 3.73
C TRP A 124 4.07 0.79 4.77
N GLU A 125 3.92 2.07 5.12
CA GLU A 125 4.73 2.70 6.16
C GLU A 125 4.58 1.97 7.50
N VAL A 126 3.33 1.68 7.92
CA VAL A 126 3.07 0.94 9.16
C VAL A 126 3.71 -0.45 9.13
N TYR A 127 3.63 -1.17 8.01
CA TYR A 127 4.30 -2.47 7.89
C TYR A 127 5.82 -2.37 7.99
N ILE A 128 6.44 -1.37 7.38
CA ILE A 128 7.89 -1.16 7.44
C ILE A 128 8.32 -0.74 8.86
N GLU A 129 7.54 0.10 9.53
CA GLU A 129 7.76 0.47 10.94
C GLU A 129 7.74 -0.75 11.85
N MET A 130 6.75 -1.63 11.68
CA MET A 130 6.72 -2.91 12.38
C MET A 130 7.99 -3.69 12.09
N CYS A 131 8.37 -3.90 10.82
CA CYS A 131 9.57 -4.67 10.49
C CYS A 131 10.85 -4.10 11.11
N ASN A 132 11.03 -2.78 11.12
CA ASN A 132 12.20 -2.14 11.74
C ASN A 132 12.32 -2.50 13.23
N VAL A 133 11.23 -2.47 13.99
CA VAL A 133 11.25 -2.88 15.41
C VAL A 133 11.67 -4.35 15.57
N PHE A 134 11.29 -5.20 14.62
CA PHE A 134 11.69 -6.61 14.63
C PHE A 134 13.15 -6.83 14.27
N LEU A 135 13.74 -5.99 13.41
CA LEU A 135 15.17 -6.04 13.11
C LEU A 135 16.03 -5.73 14.35
N ASP A 136 15.52 -4.89 15.25
CA ASP A 136 16.21 -4.53 16.49
C ASP A 136 16.20 -5.66 17.54
N PHE A 137 15.45 -6.74 17.33
CA PHE A 137 15.46 -7.88 18.23
C PHE A 137 16.73 -8.72 18.07
N GLN A 138 17.07 -9.43 19.15
CA GLN A 138 18.13 -10.44 19.10
C GLN A 138 17.75 -11.56 18.12
N ASP A 139 18.74 -12.08 17.41
CA ASP A 139 18.55 -13.07 16.34
C ASP A 139 17.87 -14.34 16.82
N ALA A 140 18.04 -14.69 18.11
CA ALA A 140 17.39 -15.82 18.75
C ALA A 140 15.85 -15.74 18.72
N PHE A 141 15.29 -14.54 18.50
CA PHE A 141 13.86 -14.32 18.50
C PHE A 141 13.24 -14.35 17.11
N VAL A 142 13.97 -14.06 16.04
CA VAL A 142 13.40 -13.91 14.69
C VAL A 142 13.83 -15.06 13.79
N SER A 143 12.88 -15.64 13.03
CA SER A 143 13.18 -16.77 12.16
C SER A 143 13.79 -16.32 10.83
N LYS A 144 14.56 -17.20 10.18
CA LYS A 144 15.06 -16.95 8.81
C LYS A 144 13.94 -16.69 7.80
N LEU A 145 12.79 -17.36 7.97
CA LEU A 145 11.62 -17.16 7.12
C LEU A 145 11.06 -15.74 7.28
N SER A 146 11.07 -15.20 8.51
CA SER A 146 10.61 -13.84 8.78
C SER A 146 11.47 -12.80 8.05
N TYR A 147 12.79 -12.98 8.03
CA TYR A 147 13.70 -12.13 7.26
C TYR A 147 13.49 -12.23 5.75
N LEU A 148 13.22 -13.44 5.24
CA LEU A 148 12.88 -13.63 3.82
C LEU A 148 11.56 -12.91 3.46
N ASN A 149 10.53 -13.05 4.27
CA ASN A 149 9.24 -12.37 4.05
C ASN A 149 9.41 -10.85 4.09
N MET A 150 10.20 -10.33 5.04
CA MET A 150 10.54 -8.90 5.11
C MET A 150 11.25 -8.41 3.84
N PHE A 151 12.17 -9.22 3.31
CA PHE A 151 12.87 -8.92 2.07
C PHE A 151 11.91 -8.89 0.87
N GLU A 152 11.14 -9.97 0.68
CA GLU A 152 10.15 -10.07 -0.40
C GLU A 152 9.13 -8.93 -0.34
N MET A 153 8.63 -8.60 0.85
CA MET A 153 7.74 -7.46 1.07
C MET A 153 8.38 -6.16 0.57
N SER A 154 9.63 -5.89 0.97
CA SER A 154 10.33 -4.65 0.61
C SER A 154 10.50 -4.49 -0.90
N GLU A 155 10.86 -5.57 -1.60
CA GLU A 155 11.02 -5.59 -3.05
C GLU A 155 9.69 -5.36 -3.77
N GLY A 156 8.63 -5.99 -3.27
CA GLY A 156 7.26 -5.81 -3.77
C GLY A 156 6.78 -4.37 -3.61
N ILE A 157 6.99 -3.77 -2.43
CA ILE A 157 6.66 -2.36 -2.18
C ILE A 157 7.48 -1.46 -3.11
N PHE A 158 8.79 -1.67 -3.24
CA PHE A 158 9.66 -0.83 -4.08
C PHE A 158 9.17 -0.80 -5.54
N THR A 159 8.86 -1.98 -6.08
CA THR A 159 8.34 -2.13 -7.46
C THR A 159 7.00 -1.42 -7.62
N THR A 160 6.08 -1.61 -6.67
CA THR A 160 4.73 -1.06 -6.74
C THR A 160 4.70 0.45 -6.49
N LEU A 161 5.62 0.96 -5.67
CA LEU A 161 5.73 2.39 -5.34
C LEU A 161 5.96 3.23 -6.59
N PHE A 162 6.87 2.80 -7.45
CA PHE A 162 7.16 3.48 -8.71
C PHE A 162 5.94 3.53 -9.64
N GLU A 163 5.21 2.41 -9.76
CA GLU A 163 3.99 2.33 -10.56
C GLU A 163 2.88 3.24 -10.01
N MET A 164 2.72 3.30 -8.69
CA MET A 164 1.78 4.21 -8.04
C MET A 164 2.17 5.67 -8.24
N ALA A 165 3.45 6.02 -8.16
CA ALA A 165 3.92 7.38 -8.41
C ALA A 165 3.63 7.82 -9.85
N GLN A 166 3.81 6.93 -10.83
CA GLN A 166 3.44 7.19 -12.22
C GLN A 166 1.95 7.45 -12.40
N LEU A 167 1.08 6.64 -11.75
CA LEU A 167 -0.36 6.88 -11.77
C LEU A 167 -0.71 8.21 -11.10
N PHE A 168 -0.16 8.46 -9.92
CA PHE A 168 -0.42 9.66 -9.15
C PHE A 168 0.00 10.94 -9.87
N SER A 169 1.07 10.88 -10.68
CA SER A 169 1.54 12.02 -11.47
C SER A 169 0.50 12.54 -12.48
N LYS A 170 -0.50 11.73 -12.83
CA LYS A 170 -1.59 12.08 -13.75
C LYS A 170 -2.78 12.75 -13.06
N VAL A 171 -2.86 12.72 -11.74
CA VAL A 171 -3.96 13.32 -10.97
C VAL A 171 -4.04 14.81 -11.27
N LEU A 172 -5.22 15.26 -11.71
CA LEU A 172 -5.46 16.65 -12.04
C LEU A 172 -5.27 17.55 -10.82
N LYS A 173 -4.43 18.58 -10.97
CA LYS A 173 -4.16 19.56 -9.93
C LYS A 173 -5.15 20.71 -10.03
N THR A 174 -5.95 20.89 -8.99
CA THR A 174 -6.89 22.00 -8.80
C THR A 174 -6.48 22.83 -7.59
N GLU A 175 -7.08 24.01 -7.41
CA GLU A 175 -6.85 24.82 -6.20
C GLU A 175 -7.29 24.08 -4.93
N GLN A 176 -8.35 23.28 -5.03
CA GLN A 176 -8.95 22.56 -3.91
C GLN A 176 -8.08 21.38 -3.44
N ASN A 177 -7.39 20.70 -4.35
CA ASN A 177 -6.59 19.50 -4.02
C ASN A 177 -5.06 19.75 -4.00
N MET A 178 -4.60 20.99 -4.21
CA MET A 178 -3.17 21.31 -4.30
C MET A 178 -2.39 20.90 -3.05
N SER A 179 -2.91 21.16 -1.85
CA SER A 179 -2.28 20.78 -0.58
C SER A 179 -2.23 19.26 -0.41
N PHE A 180 -3.32 18.58 -0.77
CA PHE A 180 -3.38 17.12 -0.76
C PHE A 180 -2.34 16.50 -1.70
N ILE A 181 -2.20 17.04 -2.92
CA ILE A 181 -1.21 16.56 -3.89
C ILE A 181 0.21 16.77 -3.37
N ALA A 182 0.51 17.94 -2.79
CA ALA A 182 1.83 18.23 -2.23
C ALA A 182 2.21 17.26 -1.10
N THR A 183 1.34 17.10 -0.12
CA THR A 183 1.58 16.19 1.02
C THR A 183 1.65 14.73 0.62
N THR A 184 0.95 14.32 -0.44
CA THR A 184 1.03 12.94 -0.95
C THR A 184 2.35 12.71 -1.70
N LYS A 185 2.88 13.72 -2.42
CA LYS A 185 4.22 13.64 -3.03
C LYS A 185 5.32 13.52 -1.97
N GLU A 186 5.23 14.31 -0.91
CA GLU A 186 6.14 14.19 0.24
C GLU A 186 6.09 12.77 0.81
N LYS A 187 4.87 12.21 0.96
CA LYS A 187 4.69 10.83 1.44
C LYS A 187 5.38 9.77 0.57
N PHE A 188 5.37 9.93 -0.76
CA PHE A 188 6.11 9.03 -1.65
C PHE A 188 7.62 9.07 -1.37
N VAL A 189 8.18 10.28 -1.24
CA VAL A 189 9.61 10.49 -0.99
C VAL A 189 10.01 9.98 0.39
N ASP A 190 9.20 10.27 1.41
CA ASP A 190 9.42 9.79 2.77
C ASP A 190 9.40 8.26 2.82
N LEU A 191 8.41 7.63 2.17
CA LEU A 191 8.31 6.17 2.14
C LEU A 191 9.47 5.52 1.38
N GLU A 192 9.90 6.10 0.25
CA GLU A 192 11.09 5.64 -0.47
C GLU A 192 12.35 5.69 0.42
N GLY A 193 12.53 6.77 1.18
CA GLY A 193 13.63 6.91 2.14
C GLY A 193 13.55 5.89 3.28
N VAL A 194 12.37 5.69 3.86
CA VAL A 194 12.12 4.69 4.92
C VAL A 194 12.38 3.28 4.41
N LEU A 195 11.91 2.95 3.21
CA LEU A 195 12.08 1.64 2.58
C LEU A 195 13.55 1.35 2.25
N THR A 196 14.27 2.33 1.70
CA THR A 196 15.70 2.20 1.39
C THR A 196 16.50 1.91 2.66
N LYS A 197 16.28 2.70 3.72
CA LYS A 197 16.95 2.49 5.01
C LYS A 197 16.60 1.14 5.63
N PHE A 198 15.35 0.71 5.51
CA PHE A 198 14.91 -0.61 5.96
C PHE A 198 15.67 -1.73 5.23
N GLN A 199 15.79 -1.67 3.91
CA GLN A 199 16.53 -2.65 3.13
C GLN A 199 18.02 -2.69 3.50
N GLU A 200 18.66 -1.54 3.73
CA GLU A 200 20.03 -1.47 4.23
C GLU A 200 20.19 -2.19 5.58
N ASN A 201 19.29 -1.90 6.53
CA ASN A 201 19.29 -2.53 7.85
C ASN A 201 19.04 -4.04 7.77
N LEU A 202 18.09 -4.46 6.95
CA LEU A 202 17.75 -5.87 6.74
C LEU A 202 18.93 -6.62 6.11
N ASN A 203 19.56 -6.05 5.08
CA ASN A 203 20.74 -6.64 4.44
C ASN A 203 21.91 -6.77 5.41
N HIS A 204 22.16 -5.73 6.23
CA HIS A 204 23.19 -5.79 7.26
C HIS A 204 22.88 -6.91 8.26
N LYS A 205 21.66 -6.96 8.79
CA LYS A 205 21.21 -8.00 9.73
C LYS A 205 21.41 -9.40 9.15
N ILE A 206 20.96 -9.64 7.93
CA ILE A 206 21.13 -10.93 7.23
C ILE A 206 22.61 -11.28 7.06
N SER A 207 23.47 -10.31 6.74
CA SER A 207 24.91 -10.55 6.55
C SER A 207 25.64 -10.93 7.84
N THR A 208 25.08 -10.60 9.00
CA THR A 208 25.65 -10.89 10.32
C THR A 208 25.12 -12.18 10.97
N LEU A 209 24.13 -12.83 10.35
CA LEU A 209 23.56 -14.14 10.77
C LEU A 209 24.41 -15.32 10.28
#